data_AF-A0A4D8RK20-F1
#
_entry.id   AF-A0A4D8RK20-F1
#
_cell.length_a   1.000
_cell.length_b   1.000
_cell.length_c   1.000
_cell.angle_alpha   90.00
_cell.angle_beta   90.00
_cell.angle_gamma   90.00
#
_symmetry.space_group_name_H-M   'P 1'
#
loop_
_entity.id
_entity.type
_entity.pdbx_description
1 polymer ?
#
loop_
_entity_poly.entity_id
_entity_poly.type
_entity_poly.pdbx_seq_one_letter_code
_entity_poly.pdbx_strand_id
1 'polypeptide(L)'
;MLIGTQFNGAQPASIALSALPIPSGPLSGLLQAARDELVALASGRGVTLSVAFDMPELVRVNEAAVAAGSWEPMLPAAHPACRSLTPANAFWIRGTAASGDVVTAQAGLLYDCTAQSIGDRFNAMTVFYDDPATQAPDGEWCTCTSDTANGTRGRVVWTNAGWTRPDFQGRGLFPICQRVNKLAAWLLWSPTWFISVVDPDIVPVWAERKMGPRHIDDEPAITYNQIGLKTLPMHLVRFSRAQFLGDLAQLAADLAQAA
;
A
#
# COMPACT_ATOMS: atom_id res chain seq x y z
N MET A 1 18.74 15.95 0.72
CA MET A 1 18.54 15.25 -0.56
C MET A 1 18.91 13.79 -0.31
N LEU A 2 17.92 12.93 -0.04
CA LEU A 2 18.17 11.49 0.13
C LEU A 2 18.24 10.89 -1.28
N ILE A 3 19.42 10.43 -1.66
CA ILE A 3 19.66 9.72 -2.91
C ILE A 3 18.85 8.42 -2.80
N GLY A 4 17.82 8.28 -3.63
CA GLY A 4 17.05 7.04 -3.70
C GLY A 4 17.97 5.89 -4.01
N THR A 5 17.71 4.73 -3.43
CA THR A 5 18.48 3.51 -3.67
C THR A 5 18.36 3.15 -5.14
N GLN A 6 19.32 3.56 -5.97
CA GLN A 6 19.39 3.11 -7.36
C GLN A 6 19.89 1.66 -7.34
N PHE A 7 19.02 0.74 -7.72
CA PHE A 7 19.41 -0.65 -7.97
C PHE A 7 20.24 -0.68 -9.27
N ASN A 8 21.56 -0.63 -9.16
CA ASN A 8 22.48 -0.89 -10.28
C ASN A 8 22.59 -2.41 -10.50
N GLY A 9 21.68 -2.99 -11.28
CA GLY A 9 21.64 -4.41 -11.64
C GLY A 9 20.26 -4.84 -12.14
N ALA A 10 20.12 -6.08 -12.64
CA ALA A 10 18.81 -6.69 -12.86
C ALA A 10 18.08 -6.73 -11.51
N GLN A 11 17.01 -5.96 -11.38
CA GLN A 11 16.26 -5.86 -10.13
C GLN A 11 15.70 -7.25 -9.79
N PRO A 12 15.93 -7.76 -8.56
CA PRO A 12 15.43 -9.08 -8.20
C PRO A 12 13.89 -9.09 -8.23
N ALA A 13 13.29 -10.21 -8.61
CA ALA A 13 11.83 -10.37 -8.66
C ALA A 13 11.16 -10.07 -7.30
N SER A 14 11.87 -10.34 -6.20
CA SER A 14 11.50 -9.90 -4.86
C SER A 14 12.73 -9.73 -3.95
N ILE A 15 12.56 -8.96 -2.88
CA ILE A 15 13.56 -8.74 -1.82
C ILE A 15 12.90 -9.12 -0.50
N ALA A 16 13.49 -10.05 0.26
CA ALA A 16 13.00 -10.36 1.61
C ALA A 16 12.98 -9.09 2.48
N LEU A 17 11.95 -8.91 3.31
CA LEU A 17 11.82 -7.69 4.13
C LEU A 17 13.05 -7.46 5.00
N SER A 18 13.62 -8.52 5.60
CA SER A 18 14.86 -8.47 6.41
C SER A 18 16.09 -8.01 5.62
N ALA A 19 16.10 -8.21 4.30
CA ALA A 19 17.18 -7.84 3.40
C ALA A 19 16.93 -6.52 2.66
N LEU A 20 15.79 -5.85 2.91
CA LEU A 20 15.46 -4.60 2.23
C LEU A 20 16.48 -3.51 2.63
N PRO A 21 17.21 -2.90 1.67
CA PRO A 21 18.30 -1.98 2.00
C PRO A 21 17.81 -0.76 2.78
N ILE A 22 18.58 -0.39 3.81
CA ILE A 22 18.36 0.83 4.59
C ILE A 22 19.45 1.83 4.25
N PRO A 23 19.11 3.00 3.69
CA PRO A 23 20.08 4.05 3.44
C PRO A 23 20.78 4.51 4.72
N SER A 24 22.08 4.77 4.63
CA SER A 24 22.80 5.44 5.71
C SER A 24 22.23 6.85 5.95
N GLY A 25 22.12 7.26 7.21
CA GLY A 25 21.59 8.58 7.55
C GLY A 25 20.99 8.64 8.95
N PRO A 26 20.46 9.81 9.36
CA PRO A 26 19.99 10.03 10.73
C PRO A 26 18.79 9.15 11.14
N LEU A 27 18.07 8.58 10.16
CA LEU A 27 16.92 7.71 10.40
C LEU A 27 17.28 6.21 10.32
N SER A 28 18.53 5.84 9.98
CA SER A 28 18.87 4.44 9.69
C SER A 28 18.58 3.50 10.86
N GLY A 29 18.92 3.92 12.10
CA GLY A 29 18.65 3.13 13.30
C GLY A 29 17.17 2.89 13.55
N LEU A 30 16.33 3.93 13.39
CA LEU A 30 14.88 3.82 13.52
C LEU A 30 14.29 2.88 12.45
N LEU A 31 14.68 3.08 11.18
CA LEU A 31 14.19 2.27 10.08
C LEU A 31 14.61 0.79 10.23
N GLN A 32 15.81 0.54 10.77
CA GLN A 32 16.31 -0.80 11.02
C GLN A 32 15.55 -1.48 12.15
N ALA A 33 15.43 -0.83 13.30
CA ALA A 33 14.66 -1.36 14.42
C ALA A 33 13.21 -1.67 14.03
N ALA A 34 12.55 -0.75 13.31
CA ALA A 34 11.18 -0.96 12.85
C ALA A 34 11.05 -2.11 11.83
N ARG A 35 12.00 -2.24 10.90
CA ARG A 35 12.02 -3.35 9.93
C ARG A 35 12.18 -4.69 10.63
N ASP A 36 13.15 -4.79 11.52
CA ASP A 36 13.48 -6.02 12.24
C ASP A 36 12.31 -6.45 13.13
N GLU A 37 11.59 -5.50 13.72
CA GLU A 37 10.35 -5.78 14.46
C GLU A 37 9.21 -6.27 13.58
N LEU A 38 8.96 -5.61 12.44
CA LEU A 38 7.91 -6.04 11.52
C LEU A 38 8.20 -7.45 10.96
N VAL A 39 9.47 -7.80 10.77
CA VAL A 39 9.90 -9.17 10.45
C VAL A 39 9.54 -10.12 11.60
N ALA A 40 9.92 -9.80 12.84
CA ALA A 40 9.63 -10.63 14.01
C ALA A 40 8.11 -10.83 14.21
N LEU A 41 7.31 -9.77 14.10
CA LEU A 41 5.85 -9.83 14.20
C LEU A 41 5.24 -10.73 13.13
N ALA A 42 5.67 -10.62 11.87
CA ALA A 42 5.16 -11.46 10.79
C ALA A 42 5.57 -12.93 10.98
N SER A 43 6.84 -13.19 11.33
CA SER A 43 7.35 -14.54 11.59
C SER A 43 6.65 -15.20 12.78
N GLY A 44 6.37 -14.46 13.85
CA GLY A 44 5.56 -14.93 14.98
C GLY A 44 4.10 -15.29 14.62
N ARG A 45 3.64 -14.91 13.43
CA ARG A 45 2.32 -15.27 12.86
C ARG A 45 2.42 -16.35 11.77
N GLY A 46 3.61 -16.94 11.60
CA GLY A 46 3.90 -17.98 10.62
C GLY A 46 4.03 -17.45 9.18
N VAL A 47 4.39 -16.18 9.01
CA VAL A 47 4.48 -15.52 7.70
C VAL A 47 5.87 -14.92 7.48
N THR A 48 6.43 -15.18 6.30
CA THR A 48 7.62 -14.48 5.79
C THR A 48 7.18 -13.40 4.81
N LEU A 49 7.69 -12.18 4.98
CA LEU A 49 7.35 -11.04 4.12
C LEU A 49 8.48 -10.69 3.15
N SER A 50 8.11 -10.37 1.91
CA SER A 50 9.00 -9.81 0.90
C SER A 50 8.34 -8.65 0.13
N VAL A 51 9.17 -7.77 -0.42
CA VAL A 51 8.77 -6.75 -1.39
C VAL A 51 8.97 -7.35 -2.78
N ALA A 52 7.87 -7.64 -3.47
CA ALA A 52 7.86 -8.23 -4.80
C ALA A 52 7.51 -7.17 -5.86
N PHE A 53 8.06 -7.34 -7.06
CA PHE A 53 7.89 -6.40 -8.18
C PHE A 53 7.16 -7.00 -9.38
N ASP A 54 6.89 -8.31 -9.36
CA ASP A 54 6.05 -8.99 -10.36
C ASP A 54 4.57 -8.70 -10.07
N MET A 55 4.04 -7.64 -10.69
CA MET A 55 2.63 -7.26 -10.58
C MET A 55 1.70 -8.27 -11.31
N PRO A 56 2.06 -8.87 -12.44
CA PRO A 56 1.33 -10.03 -12.97
C PRO A 56 1.17 -11.20 -11.98
N GLU A 57 2.17 -11.49 -11.14
CA GLU A 57 2.03 -12.48 -10.06
C GLU A 57 0.95 -12.07 -9.05
N LEU A 58 0.92 -10.80 -8.64
CA LEU A 58 -0.14 -10.28 -7.75
C LEU A 58 -1.53 -10.48 -8.36
N VAL A 59 -1.70 -10.24 -9.66
CA VAL A 59 -2.97 -10.47 -10.37
C VAL A 59 -3.36 -11.95 -10.31
N ARG A 60 -2.44 -12.88 -10.60
CA ARG A 60 -2.73 -14.33 -10.49
C ARG A 60 -3.14 -14.75 -9.07
N VAL A 61 -2.50 -14.19 -8.04
CA VAL A 61 -2.89 -14.41 -6.64
C VAL A 61 -4.30 -13.89 -6.38
N ASN A 62 -4.62 -12.69 -6.88
CA ASN A 62 -5.95 -12.11 -6.76
C ASN A 62 -7.01 -12.96 -7.47
N GLU A 63 -6.79 -13.36 -8.71
CA GLU A 63 -7.71 -14.21 -9.49
C GLU A 63 -8.01 -15.53 -8.77
N ALA A 64 -6.98 -16.19 -8.23
CA ALA A 64 -7.16 -17.41 -7.44
C ALA A 64 -7.98 -17.16 -6.16
N ALA A 65 -7.73 -16.04 -5.47
CA ALA A 65 -8.46 -15.67 -4.25
C ALA A 65 -9.91 -15.26 -4.53
N VAL A 66 -10.18 -14.60 -5.67
CA VAL A 66 -11.52 -14.26 -6.18
C VAL A 66 -12.29 -15.52 -6.54
N ALA A 67 -11.66 -16.46 -7.27
CA ALA A 67 -12.27 -17.75 -7.58
C ALA A 67 -12.64 -18.55 -6.32
N ALA A 68 -11.89 -18.36 -5.23
CA ALA A 68 -12.17 -18.93 -3.91
C ALA A 68 -13.15 -18.10 -3.07
N GLY A 69 -13.67 -16.98 -3.58
CA GLY A 69 -14.62 -16.11 -2.87
C GLY A 69 -14.04 -15.38 -1.66
N SER A 70 -12.73 -15.15 -1.63
CA SER A 70 -12.01 -14.60 -0.47
C SER A 70 -11.40 -13.22 -0.70
N TRP A 71 -11.57 -12.66 -1.90
CA TRP A 71 -11.10 -11.32 -2.27
C TRP A 71 -11.97 -10.75 -3.40
N GLU A 72 -11.93 -9.44 -3.56
CA GLU A 72 -12.54 -8.70 -4.66
C GLU A 72 -11.60 -8.65 -5.87
N PRO A 73 -12.13 -8.52 -7.10
CA PRO A 73 -11.29 -8.35 -8.28
C PRO A 73 -10.33 -7.16 -8.15
N MET A 74 -9.12 -7.33 -8.70
CA MET A 74 -8.07 -6.32 -8.64
C MET A 74 -8.56 -4.98 -9.20
N LEU A 75 -8.32 -3.91 -8.44
CA LEU A 75 -8.59 -2.55 -8.93
C LEU A 75 -7.68 -2.24 -10.14
N PRO A 76 -8.18 -1.51 -11.16
CA PRO A 76 -7.37 -1.14 -12.33
C PRO A 76 -6.03 -0.47 -11.96
N ALA A 77 -6.02 0.32 -10.87
CA ALA A 77 -4.82 0.99 -10.36
C ALA A 77 -3.62 0.06 -10.13
N ALA A 78 -3.86 -1.22 -9.79
CA ALA A 78 -2.85 -2.23 -9.51
C ALA A 78 -2.81 -3.34 -10.58
N HIS A 79 -3.50 -3.17 -11.70
CA HIS A 79 -3.58 -4.14 -12.79
C HIS A 79 -2.65 -3.73 -13.96
N PRO A 80 -1.67 -4.57 -14.37
CA PRO A 80 -0.72 -4.24 -15.44
C PRO A 80 -1.32 -4.00 -16.83
N ALA A 81 -2.56 -4.46 -17.08
CA ALA A 81 -3.27 -4.15 -18.33
C ALA A 81 -3.84 -2.72 -18.36
N CYS A 82 -4.01 -2.09 -17.19
CA CYS A 82 -4.59 -0.76 -17.06
C CYS A 82 -3.51 0.30 -16.87
N ARG A 83 -2.37 -0.08 -16.26
CA ARG A 83 -1.26 0.83 -15.96
C ARG A 83 0.10 0.20 -16.23
N SER A 84 1.04 1.03 -16.63
CA SER A 84 2.46 0.70 -16.73
C SER A 84 3.06 0.59 -15.33
N LEU A 85 2.97 -0.61 -14.76
CA LEU A 85 3.48 -0.94 -13.44
C LEU A 85 4.88 -1.54 -13.58
N THR A 86 5.86 -0.80 -13.08
CA THR A 86 7.27 -1.16 -13.11
C THR A 86 7.83 -1.08 -11.69
N PRO A 87 9.01 -1.65 -11.44
CA PRO A 87 9.62 -1.53 -10.12
C PRO A 87 9.94 -0.08 -9.69
N ALA A 88 9.93 0.87 -10.62
CA ALA A 88 10.11 2.28 -10.34
C ALA A 88 8.85 2.95 -9.74
N ASN A 89 7.66 2.36 -9.92
CA ASN A 89 6.39 2.95 -9.48
C ASN A 89 5.40 1.98 -8.82
N ALA A 90 5.72 0.69 -8.73
CA ALA A 90 4.87 -0.31 -8.14
C ALA A 90 5.68 -1.42 -7.44
N PHE A 91 5.14 -1.90 -6.34
CA PHE A 91 5.53 -3.16 -5.71
C PHE A 91 4.31 -3.76 -5.01
N TRP A 92 4.45 -4.98 -4.51
CA TRP A 92 3.52 -5.54 -3.53
C TRP A 92 4.24 -6.26 -2.40
N ILE A 93 3.66 -6.20 -1.22
CA ILE A 93 4.09 -6.96 -0.06
C ILE A 93 3.52 -8.36 -0.22
N ARG A 94 4.40 -9.32 -0.43
CA ARG A 94 4.08 -10.74 -0.51
C ARG A 94 4.33 -11.37 0.85
N GLY A 95 3.28 -11.90 1.48
CA GLY A 95 3.41 -12.71 2.67
C GLY A 95 3.15 -14.18 2.38
N THR A 96 4.15 -15.04 2.64
CA THR A 96 4.06 -16.48 2.42
C THR A 96 4.04 -17.28 3.72
N ALA A 97 3.23 -18.33 3.77
CA ALA A 97 3.31 -19.33 4.83
C ALA A 97 4.51 -20.27 4.61
N ALA A 98 4.77 -21.16 5.57
CA ALA A 98 5.83 -22.18 5.47
C ALA A 98 5.66 -23.13 4.27
N SER A 99 4.42 -23.31 3.77
CA SER A 99 4.15 -24.07 2.53
C SER A 99 4.64 -23.38 1.26
N GLY A 100 4.97 -22.09 1.33
CA GLY A 100 5.27 -21.24 0.16
C GLY A 100 4.05 -20.52 -0.41
N ASP A 101 2.84 -20.86 0.05
CA ASP A 101 1.61 -20.21 -0.42
C ASP A 101 1.54 -18.75 0.02
N VAL A 102 1.02 -17.89 -0.86
CA VAL A 102 0.72 -16.50 -0.52
C VAL A 102 -0.53 -16.46 0.37
N VAL A 103 -0.39 -15.86 1.55
CA VAL A 103 -1.44 -15.78 2.57
C VAL A 103 -1.84 -14.34 2.92
N THR A 104 -1.06 -13.37 2.49
CA THR A 104 -1.41 -11.96 2.56
C THR A 104 -0.71 -11.17 1.47
N ALA A 105 -1.40 -10.15 0.95
CA ALA A 105 -0.92 -9.28 -0.11
C ALA A 105 -1.35 -7.83 0.15
N GLN A 106 -0.49 -6.86 -0.19
CA GLN A 106 -0.82 -5.43 -0.27
C GLN A 106 0.04 -4.74 -1.33
N ALA A 107 -0.54 -3.96 -2.23
CA ALA A 107 0.20 -3.19 -3.23
C ALA A 107 0.61 -1.80 -2.73
N GLY A 108 1.76 -1.31 -3.18
CA GLY A 108 2.20 0.07 -3.03
C GLY A 108 2.40 0.70 -4.39
N LEU A 109 1.64 1.76 -4.70
CA LEU A 109 1.62 2.41 -6.02
C LEU A 109 2.09 3.86 -5.89
N LEU A 110 3.17 4.22 -6.58
CA LEU A 110 3.70 5.57 -6.60
C LEU A 110 3.04 6.41 -7.70
N TYR A 111 2.66 7.63 -7.33
CA TYR A 111 2.19 8.66 -8.24
C TYR A 111 3.01 9.94 -8.05
N ASP A 112 3.43 10.53 -9.16
CA ASP A 112 3.93 11.91 -9.14
C ASP A 112 2.75 12.89 -9.20
N CYS A 113 2.43 13.48 -8.06
CA CYS A 113 1.36 14.47 -7.90
C CYS A 113 1.91 15.90 -7.81
N THR A 114 3.04 16.20 -8.46
CA THR A 114 3.62 17.55 -8.45
C THR A 114 2.77 18.52 -9.27
N ALA A 115 2.39 18.14 -10.49
CA ALA A 115 1.57 18.96 -11.38
C ALA A 115 0.06 18.89 -11.05
N GLN A 116 -0.44 17.70 -10.69
CA GLN A 116 -1.83 17.43 -10.37
C GLN A 116 -1.92 16.81 -8.97
N SER A 117 -2.87 17.25 -8.14
CA SER A 117 -3.10 16.61 -6.84
C SER A 117 -3.59 15.18 -7.01
N ILE A 118 -3.53 14.36 -5.95
CA ILE A 118 -4.12 13.02 -6.04
C ILE A 118 -5.64 13.08 -6.26
N GLY A 119 -6.33 14.08 -5.69
CA GLY A 119 -7.76 14.30 -5.93
C GLY A 119 -8.07 14.61 -7.40
N ASP A 120 -7.27 15.46 -8.03
CA ASP A 120 -7.37 15.72 -9.49
C ASP A 120 -7.19 14.42 -10.29
N ARG A 121 -6.25 13.55 -9.87
CA ARG A 121 -6.00 12.27 -10.53
C ARG A 121 -7.15 11.28 -10.36
N PHE A 122 -7.83 11.27 -9.21
CA PHE A 122 -9.07 10.50 -9.01
C PHE A 122 -10.16 10.98 -9.96
N ASN A 123 -10.44 12.29 -9.99
CA ASN A 123 -11.44 12.88 -10.87
C ASN A 123 -11.14 12.61 -12.36
N ALA A 124 -9.87 12.68 -12.76
CA ALA A 124 -9.43 12.38 -14.12
C ALA A 124 -9.25 10.87 -14.39
N MET A 125 -9.50 10.00 -13.40
CA MET A 125 -9.27 8.54 -13.44
C MET A 125 -7.83 8.09 -13.74
N THR A 126 -6.87 9.00 -13.78
CA THR A 126 -5.44 8.69 -14.02
C THR A 126 -4.75 7.98 -12.86
N VAL A 127 -5.44 7.79 -11.72
CA VAL A 127 -4.99 6.85 -10.69
C VAL A 127 -5.24 5.39 -11.10
N PHE A 128 -6.25 5.14 -11.93
CA PHE A 128 -6.73 3.81 -12.32
C PHE A 128 -6.16 3.36 -13.66
N TYR A 129 -5.97 4.30 -14.60
CA TYR A 129 -5.55 4.03 -15.98
C TYR A 129 -4.45 5.00 -16.41
N ASP A 130 -3.58 4.58 -17.32
CA ASP A 130 -2.59 5.48 -17.93
C ASP A 130 -3.25 6.42 -18.96
N ASP A 131 -4.21 5.89 -19.73
CA ASP A 131 -5.06 6.62 -20.65
C ASP A 131 -6.54 6.25 -20.42
N PRO A 132 -7.21 6.92 -19.46
CA PRO A 132 -8.61 6.64 -19.13
C PRO A 132 -9.56 6.77 -20.33
N ALA A 133 -9.26 7.61 -21.32
CA ALA A 133 -10.15 7.83 -22.47
C ALA A 133 -10.24 6.61 -23.40
N THR A 134 -9.25 5.73 -23.38
CA THR A 134 -9.20 4.54 -24.23
C THR A 134 -9.27 3.22 -23.44
N GLN A 135 -8.88 3.25 -22.16
CA GLN A 135 -8.78 2.05 -21.34
C GLN A 135 -9.97 1.84 -20.39
N ALA A 136 -10.64 2.92 -19.96
CA ALA A 136 -11.75 2.79 -19.04
C ALA A 136 -13.00 2.25 -19.75
N PRO A 137 -13.71 1.26 -19.17
CA PRO A 137 -15.02 0.84 -19.64
C PRO A 137 -16.02 2.00 -19.74
N ASP A 138 -16.89 1.96 -20.74
CA ASP A 138 -17.97 2.92 -20.91
C ASP A 138 -18.84 3.01 -19.65
N GLY A 139 -19.04 4.23 -19.14
CA GLY A 139 -19.84 4.51 -17.94
C GLY A 139 -19.06 4.40 -16.62
N GLU A 140 -17.78 4.04 -16.66
CA GLU A 140 -16.91 4.13 -15.49
C GLU A 140 -16.56 5.60 -15.19
N TRP A 141 -16.57 5.97 -13.91
CA TRP A 141 -16.23 7.32 -13.47
C TRP A 141 -15.74 7.32 -12.03
N CYS A 142 -14.99 8.34 -11.66
CA CYS A 142 -14.64 8.62 -10.27
C CYS A 142 -14.82 10.10 -9.97
N THR A 143 -15.42 10.40 -8.82
CA THR A 143 -15.49 11.76 -8.28
C THR A 143 -14.72 11.86 -6.98
N CYS A 144 -14.03 12.97 -6.79
CA CYS A 144 -13.29 13.28 -5.57
C CYS A 144 -13.62 14.72 -5.14
N THR A 145 -14.28 14.84 -4.00
CA THR A 145 -14.63 16.11 -3.33
C THR A 145 -13.82 16.34 -2.05
N SER A 146 -12.87 15.45 -1.74
CA SER A 146 -12.00 15.57 -0.57
C SER A 146 -11.03 16.74 -0.70
N ASP A 147 -11.18 17.75 0.14
CA ASP A 147 -10.20 18.86 0.26
C ASP A 147 -8.81 18.31 0.61
N THR A 148 -8.75 17.27 1.42
CA THR A 148 -7.50 16.59 1.77
C THR A 148 -6.83 15.98 0.54
N ALA A 149 -7.58 15.28 -0.31
CA ALA A 149 -7.05 14.71 -1.55
C ALA A 149 -6.62 15.81 -2.54
N ASN A 150 -7.45 16.84 -2.71
CA ASN A 150 -7.18 17.97 -3.60
C ASN A 150 -5.98 18.82 -3.15
N GLY A 151 -5.69 18.85 -1.84
CA GLY A 151 -4.49 19.46 -1.27
C GLY A 151 -3.26 18.56 -1.26
N THR A 152 -3.37 17.27 -1.61
CA THR A 152 -2.27 16.31 -1.50
C THR A 152 -1.45 16.25 -2.80
N ARG A 153 -0.24 16.82 -2.75
CA ARG A 153 0.70 16.97 -3.88
C ARG A 153 2.10 16.44 -3.57
N GLY A 154 2.91 16.28 -4.61
CA GLY A 154 4.27 15.72 -4.56
C GLY A 154 4.28 14.20 -4.81
N ARG A 155 5.27 13.48 -4.29
CA ARG A 155 5.31 12.01 -4.42
C ARG A 155 4.30 11.38 -3.47
N VAL A 156 3.30 10.70 -4.00
CA VAL A 156 2.22 10.08 -3.22
C VAL A 156 2.28 8.58 -3.44
N VAL A 157 2.28 7.80 -2.36
CA VAL A 157 2.13 6.34 -2.45
C VAL A 157 0.74 5.96 -1.98
N TRP A 158 -0.01 5.29 -2.84
CA TRP A 158 -1.29 4.69 -2.50
C TRP A 158 -1.06 3.23 -2.08
N THR A 159 -1.38 2.91 -0.83
CA THR A 159 -1.47 1.52 -0.37
C THR A 159 -2.83 0.94 -0.75
N ASN A 160 -2.81 -0.14 -1.52
CA ASN A 160 -4.00 -0.73 -2.14
C ASN A 160 -3.95 -2.27 -2.11
N ALA A 161 -4.93 -2.93 -2.71
CA ALA A 161 -4.98 -4.37 -2.94
C ALA A 161 -4.71 -5.19 -1.67
N GLY A 162 -5.37 -4.79 -0.57
CA GLY A 162 -5.15 -5.44 0.71
C GLY A 162 -5.97 -6.72 0.89
N TRP A 163 -5.28 -7.82 1.21
CA TRP A 163 -5.91 -9.12 1.41
C TRP A 163 -5.18 -9.96 2.46
N THR A 164 -5.95 -10.79 3.16
CA THR A 164 -5.44 -11.85 4.04
C THR A 164 -6.33 -13.07 3.86
N ARG A 165 -5.71 -14.20 3.54
CA ARG A 165 -6.39 -15.49 3.32
C ARG A 165 -7.24 -15.86 4.54
N PRO A 166 -8.45 -16.42 4.38
CA PRO A 166 -9.39 -16.65 5.49
C PRO A 166 -8.80 -17.40 6.69
N ASP A 167 -7.98 -18.43 6.48
CA ASP A 167 -7.31 -19.22 7.52
C ASP A 167 -6.18 -18.47 8.26
N PHE A 168 -5.79 -17.29 7.75
CA PHE A 168 -4.82 -16.39 8.36
C PHE A 168 -5.45 -15.09 8.91
N GLN A 169 -6.77 -14.93 8.78
CA GLN A 169 -7.49 -13.81 9.38
C GLN A 169 -7.46 -13.87 10.91
N GLY A 170 -7.70 -12.73 11.56
CA GLY A 170 -7.62 -12.62 13.03
C GLY A 170 -6.20 -12.59 13.60
N ARG A 171 -5.16 -12.90 12.81
CA ARG A 171 -3.75 -12.89 13.26
C ARG A 171 -3.13 -11.50 13.28
N GLY A 172 -3.84 -10.45 12.86
CA GLY A 172 -3.31 -9.08 12.82
C GLY A 172 -2.33 -8.82 11.67
N LEU A 173 -2.33 -9.65 10.62
CA LEU A 173 -1.42 -9.49 9.47
C LEU A 173 -1.70 -8.23 8.66
N PHE A 174 -2.96 -7.82 8.52
CA PHE A 174 -3.31 -6.65 7.72
C PHE A 174 -2.65 -5.35 8.25
N PRO A 175 -2.74 -5.00 9.56
CA PRO A 175 -1.98 -3.88 10.13
C PRO A 175 -0.46 -4.00 9.99
N ILE A 176 0.11 -5.19 10.17
CA ILE A 176 1.55 -5.42 10.00
C ILE A 176 1.96 -5.12 8.56
N CYS A 177 1.23 -5.68 7.60
CA CYS A 177 1.50 -5.46 6.19
C CYS A 177 1.33 -3.99 5.79
N GLN A 178 0.38 -3.25 6.38
CA GLN A 178 0.23 -1.82 6.09
C GLN A 178 1.46 -1.02 6.55
N ARG A 179 2.02 -1.34 7.71
CA ARG A 179 3.28 -0.73 8.18
C ARG A 179 4.45 -1.11 7.29
N VAL A 180 4.55 -2.39 6.91
CA VAL A 180 5.58 -2.88 5.98
C VAL A 180 5.47 -2.21 4.61
N ASN A 181 4.27 -2.01 4.09
CA ASN A 181 4.02 -1.33 2.82
C ASN A 181 4.52 0.12 2.88
N LYS A 182 4.14 0.87 3.93
CA LYS A 182 4.66 2.24 4.15
C LYS A 182 6.19 2.27 4.30
N LEU A 183 6.77 1.33 5.05
CA LEU A 183 8.22 1.20 5.22
C LEU A 183 8.93 0.92 3.89
N ALA A 184 8.45 -0.05 3.12
CA ALA A 184 9.01 -0.38 1.81
C ALA A 184 8.94 0.82 0.85
N ALA A 185 7.77 1.47 0.77
CA ALA A 185 7.60 2.68 -0.01
C ALA A 185 8.53 3.82 0.42
N TRP A 186 8.78 3.99 1.73
CA TRP A 186 9.76 4.95 2.23
C TRP A 186 11.18 4.65 1.74
N LEU A 187 11.61 3.40 1.87
CA LEU A 187 12.95 2.95 1.51
C LEU A 187 13.21 2.98 0.00
N LEU A 188 12.17 2.72 -0.80
CA LEU A 188 12.25 2.77 -2.26
C LEU A 188 12.18 4.20 -2.79
N TRP A 189 11.23 5.00 -2.29
CA TRP A 189 10.84 6.24 -2.96
C TRP A 189 10.79 7.47 -2.06
N SER A 190 10.83 7.32 -0.74
CA SER A 190 10.73 8.41 0.24
C SER A 190 9.60 9.40 -0.12
N PRO A 191 8.34 8.94 -0.22
CA PRO A 191 7.24 9.78 -0.67
C PRO A 191 6.95 10.91 0.32
N THR A 192 6.24 11.93 -0.15
CA THR A 192 5.76 13.03 0.69
C THR A 192 4.55 12.58 1.50
N TRP A 193 3.68 11.77 0.88
CA TRP A 193 2.44 11.29 1.47
C TRP A 193 2.24 9.80 1.22
N PHE A 194 1.62 9.13 2.19
CA PHE A 194 0.99 7.84 1.97
C PHE A 194 -0.52 8.04 2.04
N ILE A 195 -1.25 7.33 1.19
CA ILE A 195 -2.71 7.34 1.20
C ILE A 195 -3.26 5.93 1.12
N SER A 196 -4.52 5.79 1.53
CA SER A 196 -5.39 4.70 1.15
C SER A 196 -6.81 5.24 0.94
N VAL A 197 -7.67 4.45 0.34
CA VAL A 197 -9.10 4.74 0.22
C VAL A 197 -9.85 3.53 0.75
N VAL A 198 -10.84 3.79 1.60
CA VAL A 198 -11.44 2.73 2.40
C VAL A 198 -12.95 2.83 2.35
N ASP A 199 -13.60 1.70 2.12
CA ASP A 199 -15.05 1.57 2.23
C ASP A 199 -15.48 1.92 3.68
N PRO A 200 -16.62 2.62 3.87
CA PRO A 200 -17.16 2.95 5.20
C PRO A 200 -17.11 1.79 6.21
N ASP A 201 -17.43 0.58 5.77
CA ASP A 201 -17.54 -0.59 6.64
C ASP A 201 -16.19 -1.02 7.25
N ILE A 202 -15.08 -0.65 6.62
CA ILE A 202 -13.73 -1.02 7.08
C ILE A 202 -13.01 0.12 7.81
N VAL A 203 -13.58 1.32 7.94
CA VAL A 203 -13.00 2.43 8.73
C VAL A 203 -12.56 2.01 10.15
N PRO A 204 -13.31 1.16 10.90
CA PRO A 204 -12.86 0.67 12.22
C PRO A 204 -11.58 -0.18 12.19
N VAL A 205 -11.28 -0.85 11.07
CA VAL A 205 -10.01 -1.58 10.87
C VAL A 205 -8.84 -0.60 10.80
N TRP A 206 -9.10 0.61 10.32
CA TRP A 206 -8.14 1.68 10.18
C TRP A 206 -7.97 2.54 11.43
N ALA A 207 -8.48 2.14 12.61
CA ALA A 207 -8.27 2.86 13.86
C ALA A 207 -6.77 3.12 14.17
N GLU A 208 -6.44 4.26 14.81
CA GLU A 208 -5.03 4.67 15.06
C GLU A 208 -4.23 3.62 15.81
N ARG A 209 -4.83 2.98 16.82
CA ARG A 209 -4.19 1.87 17.57
C ARG A 209 -3.67 0.74 16.68
N LYS A 210 -4.23 0.57 15.48
CA LYS A 210 -3.82 -0.46 14.51
C LYS A 210 -2.88 0.10 13.43
N MET A 211 -3.10 1.33 12.97
CA MET A 211 -2.47 1.88 11.77
C MET A 211 -1.46 3.01 12.01
N GLY A 212 -1.33 3.46 13.26
CA GLY A 212 -0.61 4.67 13.64
C GLY A 212 -1.45 5.95 13.48
N PRO A 213 -0.93 7.12 13.89
CA PRO A 213 -1.58 8.41 13.69
C PRO A 213 -1.87 8.68 12.21
N ARG A 214 -3.07 9.16 11.88
CA ARG A 214 -3.47 9.45 10.49
C ARG A 214 -4.65 10.39 10.40
N HIS A 215 -4.78 10.99 9.22
CA HIS A 215 -6.02 11.61 8.79
C HIS A 215 -6.94 10.56 8.17
N ILE A 216 -8.23 10.61 8.47
CA ILE A 216 -9.31 9.97 7.71
C ILE A 216 -10.35 11.05 7.46
N ASP A 217 -10.83 11.21 6.23
CA ASP A 217 -11.97 12.11 5.97
C ASP A 217 -13.19 11.62 6.76
N ASP A 218 -13.91 12.53 7.41
CA ASP A 218 -15.05 12.18 8.27
C ASP A 218 -16.18 11.51 7.49
N GLU A 219 -16.37 11.90 6.22
CA GLU A 219 -17.36 11.37 5.30
C GLU A 219 -16.71 10.80 4.04
N PRO A 220 -17.36 9.86 3.33
CA PRO A 220 -16.90 9.39 2.03
C PRO A 220 -16.89 10.53 1.01
N ALA A 221 -15.70 10.96 0.61
CA ALA A 221 -15.49 12.08 -0.30
C ALA A 221 -14.84 11.64 -1.63
N ILE A 222 -14.68 10.33 -1.84
CA ILE A 222 -14.29 9.74 -3.11
C ILE A 222 -15.34 8.69 -3.47
N THR A 223 -15.94 8.81 -4.65
CA THR A 223 -16.87 7.80 -5.15
C THR A 223 -16.34 7.28 -6.46
N TYR A 224 -16.14 5.96 -6.55
CA TYR A 224 -15.71 5.29 -7.77
C TYR A 224 -16.80 4.34 -8.25
N ASN A 225 -17.31 4.57 -9.45
CA ASN A 225 -18.27 3.68 -10.10
C ASN A 225 -17.53 2.66 -10.95
N GLN A 226 -17.14 1.54 -10.36
CA GLN A 226 -16.45 0.49 -11.10
C GLN A 226 -17.44 -0.38 -11.88
N ILE A 227 -17.31 -0.38 -13.20
CA ILE A 227 -18.18 -1.20 -14.07
C ILE A 227 -17.97 -2.68 -13.78
N GLY A 228 -19.08 -3.41 -13.61
CA GLY A 228 -19.08 -4.85 -13.33
C GLY A 228 -18.93 -5.22 -11.84
N LEU A 229 -18.73 -4.25 -10.95
CA LEU A 229 -18.72 -4.46 -9.51
C LEU A 229 -19.80 -3.60 -8.82
N LYS A 230 -19.39 -2.59 -8.07
CA LYS A 230 -20.28 -1.70 -7.32
C LYS A 230 -19.76 -0.27 -7.40
N THR A 231 -20.65 0.68 -7.12
CA THR A 231 -20.24 2.03 -6.77
C THR A 231 -19.66 2.00 -5.35
N LEU A 232 -18.44 2.49 -5.21
CA LEU A 232 -17.63 2.46 -4.00
C LEU A 232 -17.52 3.87 -3.42
N PRO A 233 -18.36 4.25 -2.41
CA PRO A 233 -18.06 5.40 -1.59
C PRO A 233 -16.85 5.08 -0.71
N MET A 234 -15.88 5.99 -0.62
CA MET A 234 -14.63 5.75 0.08
C MET A 234 -14.18 7.00 0.86
N HIS A 235 -13.69 6.75 2.07
CA HIS A 235 -12.97 7.74 2.85
C HIS A 235 -11.51 7.79 2.38
N LEU A 236 -10.95 9.00 2.23
CA LEU A 236 -9.51 9.14 2.08
C LEU A 236 -8.84 8.92 3.45
N VAL A 237 -7.84 8.04 3.48
CA VAL A 237 -6.89 7.94 4.58
C VAL A 237 -5.57 8.56 4.13
N ARG A 238 -4.95 9.41 4.95
CA ARG A 238 -3.66 10.04 4.62
C ARG A 238 -2.70 10.03 5.80
N PHE A 239 -1.43 9.73 5.51
CA PHE A 239 -0.31 9.81 6.44
C PHE A 239 0.74 10.77 5.90
N SER A 240 1.16 11.71 6.73
CA SER A 240 2.36 12.51 6.53
C SER A 240 3.62 11.71 6.90
N ARG A 241 4.79 12.23 6.50
CA ARG A 241 6.08 11.69 6.93
C ARG A 241 6.24 11.67 8.45
N ALA A 242 5.78 12.72 9.13
CA ALA A 242 5.88 12.83 10.58
C ALA A 242 5.03 11.78 11.29
N GLN A 243 3.79 11.57 10.83
CA GLN A 243 2.91 10.53 11.33
C GLN A 243 3.49 9.13 11.10
N PHE A 244 4.04 8.87 9.92
CA PHE A 244 4.71 7.60 9.60
C PHE A 244 5.92 7.35 10.50
N LEU A 245 6.84 8.32 10.62
CA LEU A 245 8.03 8.18 11.45
C LEU A 245 7.68 8.05 12.94
N GLY A 246 6.64 8.75 13.40
CA GLY A 246 6.10 8.61 14.76
C GLY A 246 5.54 7.21 15.04
N ASP A 247 4.79 6.63 14.10
CA ASP A 247 4.29 5.24 14.21
C ASP A 247 5.45 4.23 14.27
N LEU A 248 6.50 4.41 13.47
CA LEU A 248 7.70 3.56 13.54
C LEU A 248 8.45 3.72 14.86
N ALA A 249 8.55 4.94 15.38
CA ALA A 249 9.21 5.21 16.66
C ALA A 249 8.46 4.58 17.82
N GLN A 250 7.13 4.65 17.81
CA GLN A 250 6.30 3.98 18.81
C GLN A 250 6.46 2.47 18.75
N LEU A 251 6.42 1.89 17.54
CA LEU A 251 6.63 0.45 17.33
C LEU A 251 7.98 -0.02 17.90
N ALA A 252 9.05 0.75 17.66
CA ALA A 252 10.37 0.45 18.20
C ALA A 252 10.46 0.67 19.72
N ALA A 253 9.69 1.60 20.29
CA ALA A 253 9.68 1.87 21.73
C ALA A 253 8.90 0.82 22.53
N ASP A 254 7.76 0.34 22.01
CA ASP A 254 6.95 -0.71 22.64
C ASP A 254 7.77 -2.00 22.86
N LEU A 255 8.72 -2.28 21.97
CA LEU A 255 9.68 -3.37 22.11
C LEU A 255 10.64 -3.21 23.27
N ALA A 256 11.23 -2.02 23.41
CA ALA A 256 12.20 -1.74 24.46
C ALA A 256 11.58 -1.87 25.87
N GLN A 257 10.25 -1.79 25.98
CA GLN A 257 9.51 -1.97 27.23
C GLN A 257 9.06 -3.42 27.47
N ALA A 258 9.05 -4.26 26.43
CA ALA A 258 8.63 -5.66 26.50
C ALA A 258 9.80 -6.65 26.66
N ALA A 259 11.04 -6.19 26.46
CA ALA A 259 12.29 -6.94 26.64
C ALA A 259 12.88 -6.77 28.05
#